data_AF-A0A2E5TSG0-F1
#
_entry.id   AF-A0A2E5TSG0-F1
#
_cell.length_a   1.000
_cell.length_b   1.000
_cell.length_c   1.000
_cell.angle_alpha   90.00
_cell.angle_beta   90.00
_cell.angle_gamma   90.00
#
_symmetry.space_group_name_H-M   'P 1'
#
loop_
_entity.id
_entity.type
_entity.pdbx_description
1 polymer ?
#
loop_
_entity_poly.entity_id
_entity_poly.type
_entity_poly.pdbx_seq_one_letter_code
_entity_poly.pdbx_strand_id
1 'polypeptide(L)'
;MNKLFYVIAVALILAVFPLPIGYYTLLRILVSIGAVIFLVKEFKGEFELWIIVFGIMLIVFNPLIPIYLYSKALWIPIDLAAAGIFAYWGYKYERKNS
;
A
#
# COMPACT_ATOMS: atom_id res chain seq x y z
N MET A 1 0.35 2.22 14.42
CA MET A 1 -0.17 1.66 13.16
C MET A 1 -0.58 2.78 12.21
N ASN A 2 -1.40 3.73 12.67
CA ASN A 2 -1.68 5.01 12.02
C ASN A 2 -0.43 5.65 11.38
N LYS A 3 0.65 5.87 12.16
CA LYS A 3 1.88 6.51 11.65
C LYS A 3 2.52 5.75 10.48
N LEU A 4 2.56 4.42 10.53
CA LEU A 4 3.11 3.60 9.44
C LEU A 4 2.30 3.77 8.16
N PHE A 5 0.97 3.77 8.26
CA PHE A 5 0.10 3.88 7.10
C PHE A 5 0.23 5.26 6.43
N TYR A 6 0.40 6.32 7.22
CA TYR A 6 0.72 7.64 6.69
C TYR A 6 2.11 7.69 6.02
N VAL A 7 3.12 7.04 6.61
CA VAL A 7 4.45 6.93 5.98
C VAL A 7 4.36 6.22 4.62
N ILE A 8 3.61 5.13 4.54
CA ILE A 8 3.38 4.39 3.28
C ILE A 8 2.65 5.28 2.27
N ALA A 9 1.60 6.00 2.69
CA ALA A 9 0.86 6.91 1.81
C ALA A 9 1.76 8.02 1.25
N VAL A 10 2.61 8.63 2.08
CA VAL A 10 3.58 9.65 1.63
C VAL A 10 4.60 9.04 0.67
N ALA A 11 5.12 7.84 0.97
CA ALA A 11 6.06 7.16 0.07
C ALA A 11 5.43 6.85 -1.30
N LEU A 12 4.16 6.43 -1.33
CA LEU A 12 3.43 6.22 -2.58
C LEU A 12 3.23 7.51 -3.39
N ILE A 13 2.96 8.65 -2.73
CA ILE A 13 2.85 9.94 -3.43
C ILE A 13 4.21 10.37 -4.00
N LEU A 14 5.30 10.16 -3.26
CA LEU A 14 6.65 10.48 -3.73
C LEU A 14 7.07 9.63 -4.95
N ALA A 15 6.53 8.43 -5.11
CA ALA A 15 6.80 7.54 -6.24
C ALA A 15 6.42 8.12 -7.62
N VAL A 16 5.55 9.14 -7.64
CA VAL A 16 5.16 9.90 -8.84
C VAL A 16 6.38 10.56 -9.50
N PHE A 17 7.36 11.02 -8.71
CA PHE A 17 8.60 11.59 -9.21
C PHE A 17 9.55 10.52 -9.75
N PRO A 18 10.40 10.81 -10.76
CA PRO A 18 11.36 9.86 -11.31
C PRO A 18 12.46 9.58 -10.28
N LEU A 19 12.27 8.54 -9.48
CA LEU A 19 13.19 8.15 -8.42
C LEU A 19 14.07 6.97 -8.85
N PRO A 20 15.19 6.71 -8.15
CA PRO A 20 16.05 5.57 -8.44
C PRO A 20 15.31 4.23 -8.28
N ILE A 21 15.73 3.20 -9.02
CA ILE A 21 15.09 1.87 -8.98
C ILE A 21 14.99 1.29 -7.56
N GLY A 22 15.99 1.54 -6.71
CA GLY A 22 15.98 1.11 -5.31
C GLY A 22 14.82 1.68 -4.49
N TYR A 23 14.31 2.86 -4.85
CA TYR A 23 13.14 3.46 -4.21
C TYR A 23 11.89 2.60 -4.45
N TYR A 24 11.68 2.13 -5.67
CA TYR A 24 10.52 1.30 -6.00
C TYR A 24 10.57 -0.07 -5.32
N THR A 25 11.77 -0.61 -5.09
CA THR A 25 11.94 -1.83 -4.28
C THR A 25 11.56 -1.58 -2.82
N LEU A 26 12.05 -0.49 -2.22
CA LEU A 26 11.66 -0.09 -0.86
C LEU A 26 10.15 0.13 -0.75
N LEU A 27 9.56 0.81 -1.74
CA LEU A 27 8.13 1.09 -1.80
C LEU A 27 7.30 -0.19 -1.78
N ARG A 28 7.66 -1.19 -2.60
CA ARG A 28 7.03 -2.51 -2.61
C ARG A 28 7.09 -3.19 -1.25
N ILE A 29 8.26 -3.21 -0.62
CA ILE A 29 8.43 -3.77 0.73
C ILE A 29 7.52 -3.08 1.73
N LEU A 30 7.51 -1.75 1.75
CA LEU A 30 6.68 -0.96 2.67
C LEU A 30 5.18 -1.23 2.48
N VAL A 31 4.71 -1.22 1.23
CA VAL A 31 3.31 -1.49 0.89
C VAL A 31 2.92 -2.92 1.25
N SER A 32 3.75 -3.92 0.92
CA SER A 32 3.48 -5.31 1.29
C SER A 32 3.42 -5.49 2.81
N ILE A 33 4.36 -4.93 3.57
CA ILE A 33 4.32 -4.99 5.04
C ILE A 33 3.05 -4.34 5.58
N GLY A 34 2.70 -3.15 5.09
CA GLY A 34 1.46 -2.46 5.47
C GLY A 34 0.21 -3.30 5.19
N ALA A 35 0.17 -3.94 4.02
CA ALA A 35 -0.94 -4.80 3.61
C ALA A 35 -1.05 -6.07 4.46
N VAL A 36 0.07 -6.74 4.77
CA VAL A 36 0.06 -7.90 5.69
C VAL A 36 -0.46 -7.49 7.06
N ILE A 37 0.02 -6.37 7.62
CA ILE A 37 -0.42 -5.89 8.93
C ILE A 37 -1.93 -5.62 8.94
N PHE A 38 -2.46 -5.03 7.86
CA PHE A 38 -3.89 -4.81 7.71
C PHE A 38 -4.65 -6.15 7.72
N LEU A 39 -4.25 -7.08 6.86
CA LEU A 39 -4.92 -8.37 6.69
C LEU A 39 -4.91 -9.17 8.00
N VAL A 40 -3.78 -9.27 8.69
CA VAL A 40 -3.68 -10.00 9.97
C VAL A 40 -4.62 -9.43 11.05
N LYS A 41 -4.91 -8.12 11.00
CA LYS A 41 -5.75 -7.46 12.01
C LYS A 41 -7.23 -7.47 11.69
N GLU A 42 -7.58 -7.26 10.44
CA GLU A 42 -8.98 -7.11 10.03
C GLU A 42 -9.58 -8.42 9.51
N PHE A 43 -8.76 -9.40 9.12
CA PHE A 43 -9.28 -10.68 8.65
C PHE A 43 -9.86 -11.49 9.81
N LYS A 44 -11.19 -11.61 9.83
CA LYS A 44 -11.95 -12.37 10.85
C LYS A 44 -12.54 -13.67 10.30
N GLY A 45 -11.95 -14.21 9.24
CA GLY A 45 -12.43 -15.42 8.56
C GLY A 45 -13.43 -15.15 7.43
N GLU A 46 -13.74 -13.88 7.14
CA GLU A 46 -14.60 -13.48 6.04
C GLU A 46 -13.84 -12.63 5.01
N PHE A 47 -14.15 -12.82 3.74
CA PHE A 47 -13.59 -12.06 2.63
C PHE A 47 -14.36 -10.75 2.41
N GLU A 48 -14.23 -9.84 3.36
CA GLU A 48 -14.76 -8.48 3.20
C GLU A 48 -14.05 -7.73 2.05
N LEU A 49 -14.72 -6.74 1.47
CA LEU A 49 -14.18 -5.95 0.34
C LEU A 49 -12.77 -5.41 0.63
N TRP A 50 -12.51 -4.92 1.83
CA TRP A 50 -11.20 -4.37 2.18
C TRP A 50 -10.11 -5.43 2.33
N ILE A 51 -10.46 -6.64 2.78
CA ILE A 51 -9.53 -7.78 2.80
C ILE A 51 -9.11 -8.13 1.37
N ILE A 52 -10.07 -8.16 0.45
CA ILE A 52 -9.78 -8.43 -0.97
C ILE A 52 -8.89 -7.33 -1.56
N VAL A 53 -9.20 -6.05 -1.30
CA VAL A 53 -8.42 -4.91 -1.77
C VAL A 53 -6.97 -4.99 -1.29
N PHE A 54 -6.75 -5.21 0.00
CA PHE A 54 -5.39 -5.32 0.54
C PHE A 54 -4.67 -6.60 0.08
N GLY A 55 -5.39 -7.69 -0.19
CA GLY A 55 -4.85 -8.88 -0.84
C GLY A 55 -4.36 -8.59 -2.26
N ILE A 56 -5.12 -7.85 -3.06
CA ILE A 56 -4.70 -7.40 -4.40
C ILE A 56 -3.47 -6.50 -4.29
N MET A 57 -3.44 -5.56 -3.34
CA MET A 57 -2.27 -4.70 -3.13
C MET A 57 -1.02 -5.52 -2.81
N LEU A 58 -1.14 -6.60 -2.03
CA LEU A 58 -0.02 -7.49 -1.73
C LEU A 58 0.54 -8.17 -2.99
N ILE A 59 -0.33 -8.53 -3.94
CA ILE A 59 0.06 -9.12 -5.23
C ILE A 59 0.72 -8.05 -6.12
N VAL A 60 0.08 -6.90 -6.29
CA VAL A 60 0.55 -5.82 -7.16
C VAL A 60 1.90 -5.26 -6.71
N PHE A 61 2.07 -5.07 -5.39
CA PHE A 61 3.28 -4.51 -4.80
C PHE A 61 4.23 -5.58 -4.25
N ASN A 62 4.12 -6.84 -4.67
CA ASN A 62 4.96 -7.91 -4.15
C ASN A 62 6.46 -7.66 -4.47
N PRO A 63 7.35 -7.57 -3.46
CA PRO A 63 8.78 -7.35 -3.70
C PRO A 63 9.49 -8.58 -4.27
N LEU A 64 8.98 -9.79 -4.04
CA LEU A 64 9.58 -11.05 -4.49
C LEU A 64 9.28 -11.34 -5.97
N ILE A 65 8.05 -11.05 -6.39
CA ILE A 65 7.57 -11.28 -7.76
C ILE A 65 7.08 -9.94 -8.31
N PRO A 66 8.01 -9.09 -8.80
CA PRO A 66 7.68 -7.77 -9.28
C PRO A 66 6.91 -7.83 -10.60
N ILE A 67 5.75 -7.17 -10.66
CA ILE A 67 5.03 -6.93 -11.91
C ILE A 67 5.69 -5.77 -12.66
N TYR A 68 5.86 -5.91 -13.97
CA TYR A 68 6.38 -4.85 -14.83
C TYR A 68 5.30 -4.38 -15.80
N LEU A 69 4.75 -3.19 -15.54
CA LEU A 69 3.80 -2.54 -16.47
C LEU A 69 4.50 -1.83 -17.64
N TYR A 70 5.84 -1.88 -17.71
CA TYR A 70 6.73 -1.25 -18.71
C TYR A 70 6.62 0.28 -18.88
N SER A 71 5.52 0.89 -18.43
CA SER A 71 5.29 2.33 -18.44
C SER A 71 5.05 2.82 -17.02
N LYS A 72 5.84 3.80 -16.60
CA LYS A 72 5.66 4.47 -15.31
C LYS A 72 4.31 5.19 -15.22
N ALA A 73 3.79 5.71 -16.33
CA ALA A 73 2.51 6.41 -16.36
C ALA A 73 1.34 5.51 -15.89
N LEU A 74 1.47 4.19 -16.07
CA LEU A 74 0.49 3.22 -15.59
C LEU A 74 0.59 2.97 -14.07
N TRP A 75 1.77 3.14 -13.47
CA TRP A 75 1.97 3.01 -12.04
C TRP A 75 1.44 4.20 -11.24
N ILE A 76 1.52 5.42 -11.79
CA ILE A 76 1.04 6.65 -11.13
C ILE A 76 -0.39 6.52 -10.56
N PRO A 77 -1.42 6.12 -11.34
CA PRO A 77 -2.77 5.99 -10.79
C PRO A 77 -2.88 4.88 -9.73
N ILE A 78 -2.11 3.80 -9.86
CA ILE A 78 -2.07 2.70 -8.89
C ILE A 78 -1.46 3.16 -7.57
N ASP A 79 -0.33 3.87 -7.64
CA ASP A 79 0.38 4.39 -6.47
C ASP A 79 -0.49 5.43 -5.74
N LEU A 80 -1.14 6.34 -6.47
CA LEU A 80 -2.04 7.34 -5.90
C LEU A 80 -3.29 6.72 -5.26
N ALA A 81 -3.89 5.70 -5.90
CA ALA A 81 -5.02 4.98 -5.33
C ALA A 81 -4.62 4.25 -4.03
N ALA A 82 -3.48 3.56 -4.06
CA ALA A 82 -2.91 2.91 -2.87
C ALA A 82 -2.62 3.93 -1.76
N ALA A 83 -2.10 5.11 -2.10
CA ALA A 83 -1.82 6.17 -1.13
C ALA A 83 -3.09 6.63 -0.42
N GLY A 84 -4.17 6.86 -1.18
CA GLY A 84 -5.48 7.22 -0.65
C GLY A 84 -6.05 6.15 0.29
N ILE A 85 -5.93 4.87 -0.08
CA ILE A 85 -6.39 3.74 0.74
C ILE A 85 -5.62 3.69 2.07
N PHE A 86 -4.29 3.76 2.03
CA PHE A 86 -3.48 3.76 3.25
C PHE A 86 -3.74 4.99 4.12
N ALA A 87 -3.90 6.18 3.54
CA ALA A 87 -4.23 7.40 4.28
C ALA A 87 -5.60 7.31 4.97
N TYR A 88 -6.63 6.84 4.26
CA TYR A 88 -7.97 6.62 4.79
C TYR A 88 -7.95 5.66 5.99
N TRP A 89 -7.26 4.53 5.86
CA TRP A 89 -7.15 3.56 6.95
C TRP A 89 -6.28 4.05 8.10
N GLY A 90 -5.22 4.82 7.82
CA GLY A 90 -4.43 5.51 8.83
C GLY A 90 -5.31 6.40 9.72
N TYR A 91 -6.18 7.19 9.10
CA TYR A 91 -7.15 8.06 9.79
C TYR A 91 -8.20 7.27 10.58
N LYS A 92 -8.78 6.23 9.95
CA LYS A 92 -9.78 5.38 10.62
C LYS A 92 -9.22 4.71 11.87
N TYR A 93 -7.96 4.26 11.84
CA TYR A 93 -7.31 3.65 12.99
C TYR A 93 -6.95 4.65 14.08
N GLU A 94 -6.59 5.87 13.72
CA GLU A 94 -6.36 6.93 14.70
C GLU A 94 -7.65 7.25 15.47
N ARG A 95 -8.78 7.34 14.76
CA ARG A 95 -10.09 7.56 15.39
C ARG A 95 -10.59 6.42 16.27
N LYS A 96 -10.21 5.18 15.99
CA LYS A 96 -10.61 4.01 16.78
C LYS A 96 -9.84 3.91 18.11
N ASN A 97 -8.68 4.56 18.19
CA ASN A 97 -7.76 4.51 19.33
C ASN A 97 -7.80 5.79 20.20
N SER A 98 -8.69 6.74 19.89
CA SER A 98 -8.98 7.95 20.67
C SER A 98 -10.36 7.88 21.28
#